data_AF-A0A0G1Y2I7-F1
#
_entry.id   AF-A0A0G1Y2I7-F1
#
_cell.length_a   1.000
_cell.length_b   1.000
_cell.length_c   1.000
_cell.angle_alpha   90.00
_cell.angle_beta   90.00
_cell.angle_gamma   90.00
#
_symmetry.space_group_name_H-M   'P 1'
#
loop_
_entity.id
_entity.type
_entity.pdbx_description
1 polymer ?
#
loop_
_entity_poly.entity_id
_entity_poly.type
_entity_poly.pdbx_seq_one_letter_code
_entity_poly.pdbx_strand_id
1 'polypeptide(L)'
;MSNYSGKHSLLILKFPYASRYGGGEKHTLDLADSLRSKGYRVVFAGSCPILKQEFRKRQFSVVRFWAGREPVTPFTVALFPFTALFVFVGLTCLLLTQRLRGIRMLYCLSLTEKLLLPFVARLFGMKVFFMEHRMLDQWLIRNPLRPLFVFQSWFSEVITVSKARPANHKHLSSERLQA
;
A
#
# COMPACT_ATOMS: atom_id res chain seq x y z
N MET A 1 16.99 -23.05 -2.91
CA MET A 1 16.02 -22.37 -2.01
C MET A 1 16.76 -21.23 -1.32
N SER A 2 16.36 -19.97 -1.54
CA SER A 2 17.11 -18.81 -1.06
C SER A 2 16.90 -18.62 0.45
N ASN A 3 17.99 -18.74 1.22
CA ASN A 3 18.05 -18.44 2.64
C ASN A 3 17.97 -16.93 2.85
N TYR A 4 16.76 -16.40 3.00
CA TYR A 4 16.56 -15.02 3.42
C TYR A 4 16.91 -14.89 4.90
N SER A 5 18.08 -14.31 5.19
CA SER A 5 18.46 -13.89 6.54
C SER A 5 17.39 -12.93 7.08
N GLY A 6 16.65 -13.38 8.10
CA GLY A 6 15.32 -12.88 8.49
C GLY A 6 15.23 -11.49 9.09
N LYS A 7 16.04 -10.51 8.68
CA LYS A 7 15.94 -9.16 9.25
C LYS A 7 14.90 -8.27 8.57
N HIS A 8 14.65 -8.40 7.27
CA HIS A 8 13.73 -7.48 6.59
C HIS A 8 12.91 -8.11 5.44
N SER A 9 11.59 -8.00 5.54
CA SER A 9 10.62 -8.62 4.64
C SER A 9 9.45 -7.67 4.36
N LEU A 10 9.07 -7.54 3.09
CA LEU A 10 8.13 -6.54 2.58
C LEU A 10 6.97 -7.21 1.84
N LEU A 11 5.74 -6.83 2.18
CA LEU A 11 4.55 -7.11 1.40
C LEU A 11 4.13 -5.85 0.63
N ILE A 12 4.10 -5.96 -0.69
CA ILE A 12 3.62 -4.91 -1.60
C ILE A 12 2.17 -5.22 -1.95
N LEU A 13 1.28 -4.28 -1.67
CA LEU A 13 -0.13 -4.34 -2.06
C LEU A 13 -0.43 -3.38 -3.20
N LYS A 14 -1.14 -3.89 -4.22
CA LYS A 14 -1.63 -3.08 -5.35
C LYS A 14 -2.88 -3.70 -5.98
N PHE A 15 -4.00 -2.99 -5.88
CA PHE A 15 -5.28 -3.34 -6.50
C PHE A 15 -5.77 -2.22 -7.44
N PRO A 16 -5.15 -2.02 -8.61
CA PRO A 16 -5.41 -0.84 -9.43
C PRO A 16 -6.81 -0.86 -10.07
N TYR A 17 -7.45 0.31 -10.17
CA TYR A 17 -8.68 0.51 -10.94
C TYR A 17 -8.48 0.23 -12.45
N ALA A 18 -7.34 0.66 -13.00
CA ALA A 18 -6.92 0.36 -14.36
C ALA A 18 -5.45 -0.05 -14.38
N SER A 19 -5.12 -1.16 -15.03
CA SER A 19 -3.75 -1.63 -15.14
C SER A 19 -3.13 -1.15 -16.44
N ARG A 20 -2.20 -0.19 -16.35
CA ARG A 20 -1.36 0.23 -17.48
C ARG A 20 0.10 0.10 -17.05
N TYR A 21 0.97 -0.35 -17.94
CA TYR A 21 2.40 -0.38 -17.65
C TYR A 21 2.93 1.06 -17.74
N GLY A 22 3.22 1.67 -16.60
CA GLY A 22 3.71 3.04 -16.54
C GLY A 22 4.79 3.23 -15.47
N GLY A 23 5.05 4.49 -15.11
CA GLY A 23 6.10 4.84 -14.16
C GLY A 23 5.91 4.22 -12.77
N GLY A 24 4.67 4.04 -12.32
CA GLY A 24 4.37 3.43 -11.02
C GLY A 24 4.72 1.94 -10.97
N GLU A 25 4.41 1.19 -12.03
CA GLU A 25 4.76 -0.23 -12.18
C GLU A 25 6.28 -0.40 -12.26
N LYS A 26 6.94 0.41 -13.10
CA LYS A 26 8.40 0.39 -13.24
C LYS A 26 9.08 0.67 -11.90
N HIS A 27 8.68 1.74 -11.21
CA HIS A 27 9.20 2.07 -9.88
C HIS A 27 8.99 0.94 -8.87
N THR A 28 7.82 0.29 -8.88
CA THR A 28 7.54 -0.84 -7.98
C THR A 28 8.47 -2.01 -8.24
N LEU A 29 8.78 -2.30 -9.51
CA LEU A 29 9.71 -3.36 -9.89
C LEU A 29 11.15 -3.00 -9.50
N ASP A 30 11.61 -1.79 -9.81
CA ASP A 30 12.95 -1.32 -9.48
C ASP A 30 13.18 -1.31 -7.95
N LEU A 31 12.16 -0.94 -7.17
CA LEU A 31 12.16 -1.04 -5.71
C LEU A 31 12.29 -2.49 -5.25
N ALA A 32 11.49 -3.40 -5.81
CA ALA A 32 11.51 -4.81 -5.43
C ALA A 32 12.89 -5.46 -5.72
N ASP A 33 13.49 -5.14 -6.86
CA ASP A 33 14.83 -5.63 -7.21
C ASP A 33 15.92 -5.03 -6.33
N SER A 34 15.85 -3.73 -6.06
CA SER A 34 16.80 -3.05 -5.17
C SER A 34 16.73 -3.55 -3.73
N LEU A 35 15.55 -3.94 -3.27
CA LEU A 35 15.38 -4.54 -1.95
C LEU A 35 15.88 -5.99 -1.93
N ARG A 36 15.60 -6.76 -2.98
CA ARG A 36 16.11 -8.13 -3.13
C ARG A 36 17.64 -8.17 -3.16
N SER A 37 18.29 -7.27 -3.88
CA SER A 37 19.77 -7.20 -3.92
C SER A 37 20.37 -6.89 -2.56
N LYS A 38 19.61 -6.21 -1.68
CA LYS A 38 19.95 -5.96 -0.28
C LYS A 38 19.54 -7.10 0.68
N GLY A 39 19.10 -8.24 0.15
CA GLY A 39 18.72 -9.43 0.93
C GLY A 39 17.30 -9.40 1.50
N TYR A 40 16.44 -8.47 1.09
CA TYR A 40 15.06 -8.41 1.57
C TYR A 40 14.20 -9.46 0.88
N ARG A 41 13.31 -10.09 1.65
CA ARG A 41 12.24 -10.93 1.08
C ARG A 41 11.08 -10.04 0.63
N VAL A 42 10.83 -9.98 -0.67
CA VAL A 42 9.71 -9.21 -1.24
C VAL A 42 8.60 -10.15 -1.68
N VAL A 43 7.38 -9.88 -1.23
CA VAL A 43 6.15 -10.57 -1.62
C VAL A 43 5.21 -9.56 -2.23
N PHE A 44 4.63 -9.87 -3.39
CA PHE A 44 3.60 -9.07 -4.01
C PHE A 44 2.24 -9.72 -3.80
N ALA A 45 1.25 -8.95 -3.34
CA ALA A 45 -0.14 -9.38 -3.34
C ALA A 45 -1.03 -8.32 -4.00
N GLY A 46 -1.75 -8.72 -5.04
CA GLY A 46 -2.43 -7.73 -5.87
C GLY A 46 -3.26 -8.34 -7.00
N SER A 47 -4.12 -7.52 -7.58
CA SER A 47 -4.93 -7.90 -8.74
C SER A 47 -4.30 -7.50 -10.07
N CYS A 48 -3.33 -6.56 -10.08
CA CYS A 48 -2.67 -6.04 -11.29
C CYS A 48 -2.04 -7.16 -12.16
N PRO A 49 -2.57 -7.45 -13.37
CA PRO A 49 -2.04 -8.50 -14.25
C PRO A 49 -0.58 -8.26 -14.63
N ILE A 50 -0.22 -7.01 -14.93
CA ILE A 50 1.11 -6.67 -15.42
C ILE A 50 2.16 -6.90 -14.32
N LEU A 51 1.92 -6.39 -13.11
CA LEU A 51 2.84 -6.62 -11.99
C LEU A 51 2.89 -8.10 -11.58
N LYS A 52 1.77 -8.82 -11.60
CA LYS A 52 1.80 -10.27 -11.36
C LYS A 52 2.70 -11.00 -12.34
N GLN A 53 2.62 -10.66 -13.63
CA GLN A 53 3.43 -11.28 -14.66
C GLN A 53 4.92 -10.94 -14.49
N GLU A 54 5.25 -9.68 -14.26
CA GLU A 54 6.63 -9.22 -14.07
C GLU A 54 7.27 -9.78 -12.78
N PHE A 55 6.54 -9.80 -11.67
CA PHE A 55 7.03 -10.41 -10.43
C PHE A 55 7.27 -11.92 -10.59
N ARG A 56 6.42 -12.63 -11.34
CA ARG A 56 6.61 -14.05 -11.65
C ARG A 56 7.83 -14.29 -12.53
N LYS A 57 8.01 -13.52 -13.60
CA LYS A 57 9.20 -13.59 -14.48
C LYS A 57 10.48 -13.42 -13.68
N ARG A 58 10.48 -12.49 -12.70
CA ARG A 58 11.61 -12.21 -11.82
C ARG A 58 11.72 -13.16 -10.61
N GLN A 59 10.90 -14.20 -10.55
CA GLN A 59 10.88 -15.23 -9.49
C GLN A 59 10.59 -14.69 -8.07
N PHE A 60 9.82 -13.61 -7.96
CA PHE A 60 9.29 -13.15 -6.68
C PHE A 60 8.07 -13.97 -6.24
N SER A 61 7.82 -13.98 -4.93
CA SER A 61 6.60 -14.56 -4.36
C SER A 61 5.38 -13.70 -4.71
N VAL A 62 4.39 -14.31 -5.36
CA VAL A 62 3.14 -13.63 -5.76
C VAL A 62 1.95 -14.31 -5.10
N VAL A 63 1.19 -13.55 -4.32
CA VAL A 63 -0.09 -13.96 -3.75
C VAL A 63 -1.21 -13.34 -4.57
N ARG A 64 -2.12 -14.18 -5.08
CA ARG A 64 -3.31 -13.68 -5.77
C ARG A 64 -4.32 -13.25 -4.72
N PHE A 65 -4.72 -12.00 -4.76
CA PHE A 65 -5.80 -11.47 -3.94
C PHE A 65 -6.61 -10.46 -4.74
N TRP A 66 -7.89 -10.36 -4.45
CA TRP A 66 -8.78 -9.38 -5.06
C TRP A 66 -9.42 -8.56 -3.94
N ALA A 67 -9.14 -7.26 -3.90
CA ALA A 67 -9.63 -6.34 -2.88
C ALA A 67 -10.75 -5.42 -3.39
N GLY A 68 -11.58 -5.91 -4.32
CA GLY A 68 -12.62 -5.11 -4.92
C GLY A 68 -12.10 -4.08 -5.93
N ARG A 69 -12.97 -3.13 -6.28
CA ARG A 69 -12.63 -1.96 -7.11
C ARG A 69 -12.19 -0.82 -6.20
N GLU A 70 -11.16 -0.08 -6.61
CA GLU A 70 -10.76 1.12 -5.88
C GLU A 70 -11.91 2.14 -5.89
N PRO A 71 -12.18 2.81 -4.76
CA PRO A 71 -13.24 3.79 -4.66
C PRO A 71 -12.78 5.10 -5.30
N VAL A 72 -12.53 5.12 -6.62
CA VAL A 72 -12.01 6.29 -7.36
C VAL A 72 -13.08 7.02 -8.20
N THR A 73 -14.22 6.39 -8.41
CA THR A 73 -15.39 6.97 -9.11
C THR A 73 -16.55 7.20 -8.14
N PRO A 74 -17.48 8.14 -8.39
CA PRO A 74 -18.62 8.39 -7.51
C PRO A 74 -19.43 7.13 -7.20
N PHE A 75 -19.66 6.29 -8.22
CA PHE A 75 -20.34 5.01 -8.06
C PHE A 75 -19.59 4.07 -7.10
N THR A 76 -18.27 3.91 -7.30
CA THR A 76 -17.46 3.05 -6.42
C THR A 76 -17.28 3.63 -5.02
N VAL A 77 -17.36 4.95 -4.84
CA VAL A 77 -17.34 5.58 -3.51
C VAL A 77 -18.63 5.29 -2.75
N ALA A 78 -19.79 5.38 -3.42
CA ALA A 78 -21.08 5.03 -2.82
C ALA A 78 -21.18 3.54 -2.47
N LEU A 79 -20.59 2.67 -3.29
CA LEU A 79 -20.56 1.22 -3.05
C LEU A 79 -19.47 0.79 -2.04
N PHE A 80 -18.49 1.65 -1.78
CA PHE A 80 -17.37 1.37 -0.88
C PHE A 80 -17.81 0.93 0.52
N PRO A 81 -18.68 1.64 1.27
CA PRO A 81 -19.04 1.20 2.64
C PRO A 81 -19.63 -0.20 2.69
N PHE A 82 -20.43 -0.59 1.69
CA PHE A 82 -21.04 -1.92 1.61
C PHE A 82 -20.04 -3.03 1.29
N THR A 83 -18.99 -2.71 0.51
CA THR A 83 -17.95 -3.67 0.13
C THR A 83 -16.73 -3.63 1.06
N ALA A 84 -16.55 -2.54 1.80
CA ALA A 84 -15.38 -2.27 2.62
C ALA A 84 -15.21 -3.29 3.73
N LEU A 85 -16.29 -3.72 4.38
CA LEU A 85 -16.20 -4.72 5.45
C LEU A 85 -15.70 -6.07 4.90
N PHE A 86 -16.26 -6.53 3.78
CA PHE A 86 -15.83 -7.78 3.13
C PHE A 86 -14.37 -7.71 2.68
N VAL A 87 -13.99 -6.60 2.03
CA VAL A 87 -12.60 -6.38 1.59
C VAL A 87 -11.65 -6.27 2.78
N PHE A 88 -12.06 -5.59 3.86
CA PHE A 88 -11.28 -5.42 5.08
C PHE A 88 -10.98 -6.76 5.76
N VAL A 89 -11.99 -7.63 5.91
CA VAL A 89 -11.81 -8.97 6.48
C VAL A 89 -10.84 -9.80 5.64
N GLY A 90 -11.02 -9.80 4.32
CA GLY A 90 -10.13 -10.52 3.41
C GLY A 90 -8.69 -10.00 3.44
N LEU A 91 -8.51 -8.67 3.44
CA LEU A 91 -7.21 -8.02 3.52
C LEU A 91 -6.54 -8.25 4.88
N THR A 92 -7.31 -8.26 5.97
CA THR A 92 -6.79 -8.55 7.32
C THR A 92 -6.33 -10.00 7.43
N CYS A 93 -7.08 -10.95 6.87
CA CYS A 93 -6.67 -12.35 6.79
C CYS A 93 -5.40 -12.53 5.95
N LEU A 94 -5.33 -11.89 4.78
CA LEU A 94 -4.12 -11.85 3.96
C LEU A 94 -2.94 -11.28 4.75
N LEU A 95 -3.13 -10.17 5.45
CA LEU A 95 -2.09 -9.52 6.24
C LEU A 95 -1.61 -10.42 7.38
N LEU A 96 -2.52 -11.04 8.12
CA LEU A 96 -2.20 -11.94 9.23
C LEU A 96 -1.43 -13.17 8.73
N THR A 97 -1.89 -13.81 7.64
CA THR A 97 -1.18 -14.96 7.06
C THR A 97 0.23 -14.59 6.60
N GLN A 98 0.44 -13.42 6.00
CA GLN A 98 1.77 -12.95 5.62
C GLN A 98 2.61 -12.58 6.84
N ARG A 99 2.00 -12.00 7.88
CA ARG A 99 2.68 -11.67 9.14
C ARG A 99 3.21 -12.91 9.85
N LEU A 100 2.42 -13.98 9.88
CA LEU A 100 2.81 -15.29 10.42
C LEU A 100 3.93 -15.93 9.59
N ARG A 101 3.99 -15.66 8.28
CA ARG A 101 5.11 -16.04 7.40
C ARG A 101 6.35 -15.14 7.55
N GLY A 102 6.36 -14.25 8.53
CA GLY A 102 7.50 -13.40 8.87
C GLY A 102 7.59 -12.09 8.11
N ILE A 103 6.55 -11.64 7.39
CA ILE A 103 6.52 -10.29 6.81
C ILE A 103 6.45 -9.24 7.91
N ARG A 104 7.33 -8.23 7.86
CA ARG A 104 7.38 -7.15 8.88
C ARG A 104 7.01 -5.77 8.35
N MET A 105 6.96 -5.59 7.04
CA MET A 105 6.69 -4.31 6.42
C MET A 105 5.57 -4.44 5.38
N LEU A 106 4.73 -3.42 5.30
CA LEU A 106 3.61 -3.29 4.38
C LEU A 106 3.83 -2.04 3.52
N TYR A 107 3.68 -2.20 2.21
CA TYR A 107 3.82 -1.12 1.23
C TYR A 107 2.53 -1.02 0.43
N CYS A 108 1.75 0.04 0.67
CA CYS A 108 0.44 0.25 0.06
C CYS A 108 0.54 1.20 -1.13
N LEU A 109 0.11 0.73 -2.30
CA LEU A 109 0.12 1.51 -3.55
C LEU A 109 -1.28 2.01 -3.93
N SER A 110 -2.32 1.28 -3.57
CA SER A 110 -3.71 1.57 -3.94
C SER A 110 -4.49 2.21 -2.80
N LEU A 111 -5.52 2.98 -3.15
CA LEU A 111 -6.29 3.73 -2.16
C LEU A 111 -7.05 2.82 -1.17
N THR A 112 -7.62 1.71 -1.65
CA THR A 112 -8.37 0.77 -0.81
C THR A 112 -7.56 0.27 0.37
N GLU A 113 -6.29 -0.10 0.14
CA GLU A 113 -5.44 -0.61 1.22
C GLU A 113 -5.09 0.51 2.19
N LYS A 114 -4.80 1.72 1.69
CA LYS A 114 -4.49 2.90 2.51
C LYS A 114 -5.65 3.29 3.42
N LEU A 115 -6.90 3.08 2.99
CA LEU A 115 -8.09 3.39 3.78
C LEU A 115 -8.40 2.33 4.86
N LEU A 116 -7.98 1.08 4.67
CA LEU A 116 -8.49 -0.04 5.47
C LEU A 116 -7.42 -0.70 6.36
N LEU A 117 -6.19 -0.84 5.89
CA LEU A 117 -5.18 -1.67 6.54
C LEU A 117 -4.19 -1.00 7.52
N PRO A 118 -3.83 0.29 7.45
CA PRO A 118 -2.65 0.81 8.16
C PRO A 118 -2.73 0.69 9.67
N PHE A 119 -3.88 1.02 10.25
CA PHE A 119 -4.14 0.83 11.67
C PHE A 119 -3.96 -0.64 12.09
N VAL A 120 -4.56 -1.58 11.35
CA VAL A 120 -4.46 -3.02 11.63
C VAL A 120 -3.03 -3.54 11.46
N ALA A 121 -2.32 -3.07 10.45
CA ALA A 121 -0.92 -3.44 10.22
C ALA A 121 -0.01 -2.96 11.36
N ARG A 122 -0.25 -1.75 11.88
CA ARG A 122 0.44 -1.27 13.09
C ARG A 122 0.10 -2.11 14.31
N LEU A 123 -1.16 -2.51 14.48
CA LEU A 123 -1.58 -3.40 15.56
C LEU A 123 -0.84 -4.75 15.50
N PHE A 124 -0.54 -5.25 14.29
CA PHE A 124 0.28 -6.45 14.08
C PHE A 124 1.80 -6.21 14.16
N GLY A 125 2.22 -5.02 14.59
CA GLY A 125 3.63 -4.64 14.74
C GLY A 125 4.38 -4.47 13.42
N MET A 126 3.67 -4.20 12.33
CA MET A 126 4.29 -4.00 11.01
C MET A 126 4.62 -2.53 10.77
N LYS A 127 5.70 -2.26 10.04
CA LYS A 127 5.94 -0.92 9.49
C LYS A 127 5.09 -0.72 8.24
N VAL A 128 4.44 0.42 8.10
CA VAL A 128 3.54 0.70 6.98
C VAL A 128 4.06 1.89 6.19
N PHE A 129 4.16 1.71 4.88
CA PHE A 129 4.61 2.73 3.94
C PHE A 129 3.48 3.06 2.95
N PHE A 130 3.21 4.34 2.78
CA PHE A 130 2.30 4.87 1.77
C PHE A 130 3.10 5.34 0.59
N MET A 131 2.85 4.78 -0.59
CA MET A 131 3.45 5.31 -1.78
C MET A 131 2.45 6.18 -2.54
N GLU A 132 2.73 7.48 -2.62
CA GLU A 132 1.98 8.42 -3.44
C GLU A 132 2.66 8.58 -4.80
N HIS A 133 2.13 7.88 -5.81
CA HIS A 133 2.58 7.97 -7.19
C HIS A 133 1.92 9.09 -8.00
N ARG A 134 0.85 9.69 -7.49
CA ARG A 134 0.15 10.80 -8.12
C ARG A 134 0.11 11.99 -7.18
N MET A 135 0.05 13.19 -7.75
CA MET A 135 -0.37 14.37 -7.00
C MET A 135 -1.72 14.04 -6.35
N LEU A 136 -1.94 14.51 -5.12
CA LEU A 136 -3.24 14.39 -4.47
C LEU A 136 -4.25 15.19 -5.30
N ASP A 137 -4.87 14.52 -6.27
CA ASP A 137 -5.78 15.14 -7.22
C ASP A 137 -6.98 15.76 -6.45
N GLN A 138 -7.63 16.77 -7.05
CA GLN A 138 -8.83 17.43 -6.48
C GLN A 138 -9.90 16.44 -6.01
N TRP A 139 -9.89 15.24 -6.59
CA TRP A 139 -10.73 14.13 -6.20
C TRP A 139 -10.55 13.73 -4.72
N LEU A 140 -9.33 13.56 -4.20
CA LEU A 140 -9.16 13.17 -2.79
C LEU A 140 -9.58 14.31 -1.85
N ILE A 141 -9.39 15.56 -2.28
CA ILE A 141 -9.81 16.75 -1.52
C ILE A 141 -11.33 16.78 -1.34
N ARG A 142 -12.08 16.38 -2.37
CA ARG A 142 -13.56 16.34 -2.39
C ARG A 142 -14.16 14.99 -2.00
N ASN A 143 -13.35 13.98 -1.73
CA ASN A 143 -13.85 12.64 -1.41
C ASN A 143 -14.35 12.57 0.04
N PRO A 144 -15.58 12.09 0.31
CA PRO A 144 -16.08 11.87 1.67
C PRO A 144 -15.20 10.93 2.51
N LEU A 145 -14.38 10.08 1.89
CA LEU A 145 -13.45 9.15 2.57
C LEU A 145 -12.14 9.83 3.00
N ARG A 146 -11.96 11.13 2.74
CA ARG A 146 -10.75 11.88 3.11
C ARG A 146 -10.42 11.83 4.62
N PRO A 147 -11.36 11.99 5.56
CA PRO A 147 -11.03 11.90 6.99
C PRO A 147 -10.45 10.54 7.37
N LEU A 148 -10.99 9.46 6.79
CA LEU A 148 -10.48 8.11 7.00
C LEU A 148 -9.07 7.95 6.42
N PHE A 149 -8.82 8.50 5.24
CA PHE A 149 -7.47 8.54 4.67
C PHE A 149 -6.47 9.27 5.57
N VAL A 150 -6.83 10.45 6.08
CA VAL A 150 -5.97 11.24 6.97
C VAL A 150 -5.70 10.48 8.27
N PHE A 151 -6.74 9.91 8.89
CA PHE A 151 -6.59 9.09 10.08
C PHE A 151 -5.63 7.90 9.85
N GLN A 152 -5.81 7.16 8.77
CA GLN A 152 -4.94 6.03 8.44
C GLN A 152 -3.51 6.47 8.12
N SER A 153 -3.33 7.66 7.55
CA SER A 153 -2.00 8.19 7.24
C SER A 153 -1.12 8.38 8.48
N TRP A 154 -1.72 8.64 9.65
CA TRP A 154 -0.99 8.74 10.93
C TRP A 154 -0.30 7.44 11.34
N PHE A 155 -0.79 6.31 10.84
CA PHE A 155 -0.22 4.98 11.08
C PHE A 155 0.77 4.55 10.00
N SER A 156 1.13 5.44 9.09
CA SER A 156 1.98 5.13 7.94
C SER A 156 3.09 6.16 7.76
N GLU A 157 4.18 5.75 7.13
CA GLU A 157 5.20 6.66 6.61
C GLU A 157 4.90 6.96 5.14
N VAL A 158 4.68 8.23 4.82
CA VAL A 158 4.27 8.64 3.47
C VAL A 158 5.50 8.96 2.62
N ILE A 159 5.67 8.17 1.55
CA ILE A 159 6.71 8.29 0.54
C ILE A 159 6.10 8.96 -0.69
N THR A 160 6.71 10.06 -1.14
CA THR A 160 6.27 10.84 -2.31
C THR A 160 7.40 10.85 -3.36
N VAL A 161 7.06 10.73 -4.65
CA VAL A 161 8.06 10.66 -5.74
C VAL A 161 8.66 12.04 -6.09
N SER A 162 8.05 13.11 -5.60
CA SER A 162 8.51 14.49 -5.82
C SER A 162 8.20 15.32 -4.58
N LYS A 163 8.91 16.44 -4.37
CA LYS A 163 8.55 17.46 -3.37
C LYS A 163 7.23 18.14 -3.75
N ALA A 164 6.13 17.40 -3.73
CA ALA A 164 4.80 18.00 -3.69
C ALA A 164 4.69 18.65 -2.32
N ARG A 165 4.81 19.99 -2.29
CA ARG A 165 4.56 20.79 -1.08
C ARG A 165 3.18 20.38 -0.59
N PRO A 166 3.03 19.70 0.56
CA PRO A 166 1.71 19.36 1.03
C PRO A 166 1.00 20.67 1.30
N ALA A 167 -0.07 20.96 0.56
CA ALA A 167 -1.05 21.93 1.02
C ALA A 167 -1.60 21.37 2.34
N ASN A 168 -1.07 21.91 3.44
CA ASN A 168 -1.45 21.65 4.83
C ASN A 168 -1.08 20.29 5.46
N HIS A 169 0.17 19.84 5.34
CA HIS A 169 0.72 18.84 6.29
C HIS A 169 1.99 19.32 7.05
N LYS A 170 2.36 20.61 6.93
CA LYS A 170 3.50 21.18 7.65
C LYS A 170 3.19 21.84 9.00
N HIS A 171 1.92 21.90 9.44
CA HIS A 171 1.60 22.50 10.74
C HIS A 171 1.51 21.51 11.91
N LEU A 172 1.51 20.19 11.67
CA LEU A 172 1.30 19.20 12.73
C LEU A 172 2.55 18.39 13.14
N SER A 173 3.68 18.61 12.46
CA SER A 173 4.95 17.95 12.79
C SER A 173 6.01 18.88 13.40
N SER A 174 5.78 20.20 13.43
CA SER A 174 6.69 21.17 14.06
C SER A 174 6.37 21.45 15.53
N GLU A 175 5.17 21.11 16.02
CA GLU A 175 4.80 21.30 17.44
C GLU A 175 5.15 20.10 18.33
N ARG A 176 5.58 18.97 17.78
CA ARG A 176 5.94 17.77 18.56
C ARG A 176 7.42 17.68 18.95
N LEU A 177 8.17 18.76 18.77
CA LEU A 177 9.55 18.89 19.28
C LEU A 177 9.70 20.02 20.31
N GLN A 178 8.60 20.59 20.81
CA GLN A 178 8.60 21.61 21.86
C GLN A 178 7.46 21.43 22.89
N ALA A 179 7.06 20.20 23.18
CA ALA A 179 6.21 19.87 24.33
C ALA A 179 6.79 18.69 25.10
#